data_AF-A0A954ESA9-F1
#
_entry.id   AF-A0A954ESA9-F1
#
_cell.length_a   1.000
_cell.length_b   1.000
_cell.length_c   1.000
_cell.angle_alpha   90.00
_cell.angle_beta   90.00
_cell.angle_gamma   90.00
#
_symmetry.space_group_name_H-M   'P 1'
#
loop_
_entity.id
_entity.type
_entity.pdbx_description
1 polymer ?
#
loop_
_entity_poly.entity_id
_entity_poly.type
_entity_poly.pdbx_seq_one_letter_code
_entity_poly.pdbx_strand_id
1 'polypeptide(L)'
;MSLPFPPRLLLFSVLAFTAENVIGAGTAAADLIRLHSGGEVRGEVRDEPPSSEKRKGDREAEKESHSLTVITLSGAEMVLAQPDVEFVEQRTAIFEEYVTRARVVEDTVEGHWDLAEWCRSQRLLDEQREQLERVVELEPDHAEARGILRHVNRNGVWMSREEMMRQRGYVQHRGRWITTQEMELLNKTSAEREAELAWFPKIRTWLAWATSTSPQRQKDGVQNLKDIQDPDAISALDRFLGSHESRQVRLLMVEILSGISDQRIVVPLLEFFLYDGDPVVRRGAIDLLGPAYLDTALPHLVKALDDDSNLTVNRAAEALGFLGDERAVPRLIESLITSHKYKVAVPQGNQMSFGTGADGRPTMGGSSLIPPGIEMMARAGQLPYGAIVNPPNVPGAMKTVTVRVTVKNTDVLGALQKLTGQDFGYDERAWLQWWTVKKG
;
A
#
# COMPACT_ATOMS: atom_id res chain seq x y z
N MET A 1 37.07 -4.67 69.44
CA MET A 1 38.13 -3.65 69.58
C MET A 1 37.91 -2.66 68.45
N SER A 2 36.92 -1.78 68.44
CA SER A 2 36.44 -0.85 69.48
C SER A 2 37.53 0.13 69.90
N LEU A 3 37.61 1.27 69.20
CA LEU A 3 37.56 2.65 69.71
C LEU A 3 38.35 3.64 68.83
N PRO A 4 38.03 4.95 68.89
CA PRO A 4 37.97 5.87 67.75
C PRO A 4 39.00 7.02 67.84
N PHE A 5 38.91 7.93 66.86
CA PHE A 5 39.56 9.24 66.72
C PHE A 5 40.10 9.93 67.98
N PRO A 6 41.11 10.82 67.79
CA PRO A 6 41.14 12.08 68.51
C PRO A 6 41.15 13.32 67.59
N PRO A 7 40.85 14.51 68.15
CA PRO A 7 40.43 15.70 67.42
C PRO A 7 41.56 16.73 67.27
N ARG A 8 41.47 17.62 66.28
CA ARG A 8 42.18 18.91 66.31
C ARG A 8 41.28 20.06 65.86
N LEU A 9 40.79 20.77 66.88
CA LEU A 9 40.38 22.17 66.82
C LEU A 9 41.62 23.05 66.69
N LEU A 10 41.61 24.01 65.76
CA LEU A 10 42.22 25.32 65.97
C LEU A 10 41.22 26.39 65.53
N LEU A 11 40.83 27.19 66.52
CA LEU A 11 40.03 28.39 66.40
C LEU A 11 40.81 29.47 65.63
N PHE A 12 40.15 30.12 64.68
CA PHE A 12 40.23 31.58 64.53
C PHE A 12 38.81 32.11 64.33
N SER A 13 38.25 32.64 65.41
CA SER A 13 37.20 33.68 65.43
C SER A 13 37.81 34.96 64.82
N VAL A 14 37.17 35.72 63.93
CA VAL A 14 36.09 36.70 64.16
C VAL A 14 35.83 37.29 62.75
N LEU A 15 34.62 37.28 62.19
CA LEU A 15 33.64 38.36 62.36
C LEU A 15 32.27 37.90 61.85
N ALA A 16 31.26 38.17 62.67
CA ALA A 16 29.86 37.93 62.40
C ALA A 16 29.34 38.81 61.24
N PHE A 17 28.54 38.21 60.37
CA PHE A 17 27.32 38.86 59.87
C PHE A 17 26.20 37.83 59.87
N THR A 18 25.18 38.12 60.66
CA THR A 18 24.00 37.30 60.91
C THR A 18 22.90 37.62 59.91
N ALA A 19 22.25 36.54 59.43
CA ALA A 19 20.88 36.44 58.88
C ALA A 19 20.62 37.26 57.59
N GLU A 20 19.89 36.84 56.57
CA GLU A 20 18.82 35.88 56.34
C GLU A 20 18.98 35.45 54.86
N ASN A 21 18.76 34.22 54.40
CA ASN A 21 17.46 33.61 54.21
C ASN A 21 17.72 32.18 53.71
N VAL A 22 17.13 31.20 54.39
CA VAL A 22 16.89 29.88 53.80
C VAL A 22 15.66 30.04 52.90
N ILE A 23 15.88 30.06 51.59
CA ILE A 23 14.83 29.81 50.60
C ILE A 23 15.32 28.67 49.71
N GLY A 24 14.59 27.55 49.82
CA GLY A 24 14.50 26.40 48.93
C GLY A 24 15.66 26.10 47.98
N ALA A 25 16.35 25.00 48.26
CA ALA A 25 17.02 24.19 47.25
C ALA A 25 15.97 23.67 46.25
N GLY A 26 15.67 24.48 45.22
CA GLY A 26 15.02 24.01 44.00
C GLY A 26 16.09 23.37 43.12
N THR A 27 15.91 22.10 42.77
CA THR A 27 16.68 21.43 41.72
C THR A 27 16.57 22.26 40.44
N ALA A 28 17.62 22.99 40.09
CA ALA A 28 17.62 23.85 38.91
C ALA A 28 17.60 22.98 37.64
N ALA A 29 16.41 22.80 37.06
CA ALA A 29 16.27 22.41 35.67
C ALA A 29 16.30 23.69 34.84
N ALA A 30 17.08 23.71 33.77
CA ALA A 30 17.13 24.84 32.85
C ALA A 30 17.06 24.30 31.43
N ASP A 31 16.15 24.84 30.64
CA ASP A 31 16.07 24.55 29.23
C ASP A 31 17.23 25.28 28.52
N LEU A 32 17.87 24.60 27.58
CA LEU A 32 18.87 25.22 26.71
C LEU A 32 18.15 25.82 25.50
N ILE A 33 18.37 27.10 25.28
CA ILE A 33 17.77 27.85 24.17
C ILE A 33 18.91 28.34 23.29
N ARG A 34 18.93 27.86 22.05
CA ARG A 34 19.90 28.31 21.06
C ARG A 34 19.25 29.34 20.15
N LEU A 35 19.91 30.47 19.97
CA LEU A 35 19.47 31.52 19.06
C LEU A 35 20.10 31.34 17.68
N HIS A 36 19.41 31.74 16.62
CA HIS A 36 19.96 31.75 15.25
C HIS A 36 21.23 32.61 15.10
N SER A 37 21.45 33.54 16.04
CA SER A 37 22.68 34.35 16.15
C SER A 37 23.87 33.58 16.73
N GLY A 38 23.69 32.33 17.16
CA GLY A 38 24.71 31.48 17.77
C GLY A 38 24.86 31.63 19.29
N GLY A 39 24.06 32.50 19.93
CA GLY A 39 24.05 32.65 21.39
C GLY A 39 23.28 31.52 22.09
N GLU A 40 23.78 31.08 23.24
CA GLU A 40 23.11 30.11 24.11
C GLU A 40 22.56 30.79 25.37
N VAL A 41 21.29 30.55 25.67
CA VAL A 41 20.61 31.01 26.86
C VAL A 41 20.19 29.80 27.69
N ARG A 42 20.36 29.87 29.01
CA ARG A 42 19.95 28.81 29.95
C ARG A 42 18.95 29.36 30.96
N GLY A 43 17.78 28.73 31.05
CA GLY A 43 16.74 29.12 32.02
C GLY A 43 15.46 28.30 31.94
N GLU A 44 14.55 28.49 32.89
CA GLU A 44 13.20 27.91 32.85
C GLU A 44 12.37 28.64 31.81
N VAL A 45 11.86 27.93 30.81
CA VAL A 45 10.96 28.50 29.80
C VAL A 45 9.52 28.49 30.32
N ARG A 46 8.91 29.67 30.31
CA ARG A 46 7.46 29.84 30.52
C ARG A 46 6.82 30.25 29.21
N ASP A 47 6.01 29.35 28.66
CA ASP A 47 5.09 29.69 27.59
C ASP A 47 3.99 30.59 28.18
N GLU A 48 4.05 31.89 27.91
CA GLU A 48 2.89 32.75 28.12
C GLU A 48 1.89 32.54 26.97
N PRO A 49 0.60 32.24 27.26
CA PRO A 49 -0.40 32.25 26.21
C PRO A 49 -0.50 33.67 25.63
N PRO A 50 -0.71 33.82 24.31
CA PRO A 50 -0.67 35.13 23.66
C PRO A 50 -1.64 36.09 24.35
N SER A 51 -1.10 37.21 24.83
CA SER A 51 -1.87 38.26 25.50
C SER A 51 -2.94 38.79 24.55
N SER A 52 -4.20 38.40 24.77
CA SER A 52 -5.31 38.84 23.94
C SER A 52 -5.77 40.25 24.31
N GLU A 53 -4.98 41.28 24.02
CA GLU A 53 -5.49 42.66 23.99
C GLU A 53 -5.98 43.01 22.57
N LYS A 54 -7.28 42.77 22.35
CA LYS A 54 -8.00 43.22 21.16
C LYS A 54 -8.07 44.75 21.15
N ARG A 55 -7.32 45.40 20.26
CA ARG A 55 -7.75 46.69 19.67
C ARG A 55 -8.23 46.47 18.25
N LYS A 56 -9.47 46.93 18.02
CA LYS A 56 -10.27 46.65 16.84
C LYS A 56 -9.90 47.64 15.74
N GLY A 57 -9.25 47.15 14.69
CA GLY A 57 -8.97 47.90 13.48
C GLY A 57 -7.49 47.98 13.19
N ASP A 58 -6.94 46.88 12.67
CA ASP A 58 -6.15 46.85 11.44
C ASP A 58 -5.95 45.39 11.05
N ARG A 59 -6.39 45.03 9.84
CA ARG A 59 -6.22 43.70 9.24
C ARG A 59 -5.03 43.80 8.29
N GLU A 60 -3.85 43.45 8.76
CA GLU A 60 -2.73 42.92 7.97
C GLU A 60 -1.57 42.62 8.93
N ALA A 61 -0.97 41.42 8.80
CA ALA A 61 0.07 40.82 9.65
C ALA A 61 -0.40 40.14 10.97
N GLU A 62 -1.20 39.07 10.84
CA GLU A 62 -1.18 37.98 11.83
C GLU A 62 0.13 37.17 11.67
N LYS A 63 1.24 37.74 12.16
CA LYS A 63 2.30 36.93 12.75
C LYS A 63 2.03 37.00 14.24
N GLU A 64 1.38 35.97 14.79
CA GLU A 64 1.35 35.77 16.23
C GLU A 64 2.79 35.86 16.74
N SER A 65 3.13 36.97 17.38
CA SER A 65 4.43 37.19 17.99
C SER A 65 4.44 36.38 19.27
N HIS A 66 4.56 35.07 19.13
CA HIS A 66 4.88 34.15 20.21
C HIS A 66 6.24 34.58 20.74
N SER A 67 6.25 35.17 21.92
CA SER A 67 7.46 35.52 22.65
C SER A 67 7.66 34.51 23.76
N LEU A 68 8.87 33.99 23.86
CA LEU A 68 9.25 32.97 24.82
C LEU A 68 9.89 33.66 26.03
N THR A 69 9.28 33.55 27.20
CA THR A 69 9.83 34.13 28.44
C THR A 69 10.72 33.11 29.12
N VAL A 70 11.97 33.49 29.37
CA VAL A 70 13.02 32.65 29.94
C VAL A 70 13.46 33.26 31.26
N ILE A 71 13.34 32.49 32.34
CA ILE A 71 13.91 32.87 33.63
C ILE A 71 15.30 32.24 33.70
N THR A 72 16.33 33.05 33.55
CA THR A 72 17.72 32.57 33.57
C THR A 72 18.08 31.96 34.91
N LEU A 73 19.13 31.14 34.95
CA LEU A 73 19.66 30.54 36.19
C LEU A 73 20.05 31.58 37.27
N SER A 74 20.26 32.85 36.90
CA SER A 74 20.51 33.96 37.83
C SER A 74 19.23 34.64 38.35
N GLY A 75 18.05 34.14 37.95
CA GLY A 75 16.75 34.71 38.27
C GLY A 75 16.36 35.93 37.41
N ALA A 76 17.09 36.20 36.32
CA ALA A 76 16.76 37.32 35.43
C ALA A 76 15.72 36.87 34.40
N GLU A 77 14.67 37.65 34.23
CA GLU A 77 13.63 37.40 33.23
C GLU A 77 14.05 38.00 31.89
N MET A 78 13.97 37.20 30.83
CA MET A 78 14.29 37.61 29.47
C MET A 78 13.22 37.13 28.50
N VAL A 79 12.81 38.01 27.60
CA VAL A 79 11.82 37.72 26.56
C VAL A 79 12.53 37.55 25.23
N LEU A 80 12.38 36.39 24.60
CA LEU A 80 12.95 36.06 23.30
C LEU A 80 11.84 36.00 22.25
N ALA A 81 12.06 36.57 21.06
CA ALA A 81 11.11 36.41 19.97
C ALA A 81 11.27 34.99 19.37
N GLN A 82 10.17 34.24 19.18
CA GLN A 82 10.23 32.88 18.64
C GLN A 82 10.96 32.75 17.28
N PRO A 83 10.92 33.73 16.34
CA PRO A 83 11.72 33.67 15.12
C PRO A 83 13.23 33.65 15.34
N ASP A 84 13.70 34.18 16.48
CA ASP A 84 15.13 34.25 16.82
C ASP A 84 15.62 32.96 17.50
N VAL A 85 14.70 32.11 17.96
CA VAL A 85 14.98 30.83 18.63
C VAL A 85 15.12 29.72 17.59
N GLU A 86 16.29 29.09 17.53
CA GLU A 86 16.59 27.96 16.65
C GLU A 86 15.96 26.67 17.19
N PHE A 87 16.17 26.38 18.48
CA PHE A 87 15.47 25.31 19.20
C PHE A 87 15.48 25.57 20.71
N VAL A 88 14.54 24.93 21.40
CA VAL A 88 14.48 24.82 22.87
C VAL A 88 14.61 23.35 23.22
N GLU A 89 15.62 22.99 24.02
CA GLU A 89 15.83 21.64 24.51
C GLU A 89 15.57 21.60 26.01
N GLN A 90 14.57 20.83 26.42
CA GLN A 90 14.27 20.63 27.83
C GLN A 90 15.30 19.70 28.46
N ARG A 91 16.08 20.21 29.41
CA ARG A 91 17.15 19.46 30.07
C ARG A 91 16.81 19.21 31.53
N THR A 92 17.00 17.97 31.95
CA THR A 92 16.83 17.61 33.36
C THR A 92 17.97 18.21 34.18
N ALA A 93 17.70 18.57 35.45
CA ALA A 93 18.71 19.11 36.36
C ALA A 93 19.95 18.20 36.49
N ILE A 94 19.72 16.88 36.44
CA ILE A 94 20.76 15.85 36.50
C ILE A 94 21.66 15.91 35.25
N PHE A 95 21.09 16.18 34.07
CA PHE A 95 21.86 16.34 32.84
C PHE A 95 22.71 17.63 32.85
N GLU A 96 22.22 18.74 33.40
CA GLU A 96 23.07 19.93 33.56
C GLU A 96 24.22 19.69 34.54
N GLU A 97 23.98 18.92 35.60
CA GLU A 97 25.04 18.47 36.51
C GLU A 97 26.08 17.60 35.79
N TYR A 98 25.65 16.72 34.88
CA TYR A 98 26.56 15.98 34.00
C TYR A 98 27.43 16.93 33.17
N VAL A 99 26.82 17.91 32.48
CA VAL A 99 27.55 18.87 31.63
C VAL A 99 28.58 19.66 32.44
N THR A 100 28.23 20.10 33.66
CA THR A 100 29.19 20.80 34.53
C THR A 100 30.34 19.89 34.94
N ARG A 101 30.07 18.64 35.34
CA ARG A 101 31.10 17.66 35.71
C ARG A 101 32.01 17.34 34.52
N ALA A 102 31.44 17.02 33.37
CA ALA A 102 32.15 16.65 32.15
C ALA A 102 33.17 17.70 31.67
N ARG A 103 32.93 18.99 31.94
CA ARG A 103 33.87 20.08 31.59
C ARG A 103 35.15 20.10 32.40
N VAL A 104 35.12 19.54 33.61
CA VAL A 104 36.23 19.59 34.57
C VAL A 104 36.99 18.26 34.62
N VAL A 105 36.39 17.19 34.09
CA VAL A 105 37.04 15.88 34.01
C VAL A 105 38.27 15.96 33.09
N GLU A 106 39.40 15.49 33.61
CA GLU A 106 40.63 15.33 32.83
C GLU A 106 40.49 14.16 31.84
N ASP A 107 41.04 14.31 30.63
CA ASP A 107 40.99 13.34 29.53
C ASP A 107 41.88 12.11 29.81
N THR A 108 41.47 11.34 30.83
CA THR A 108 42.15 10.19 31.41
C THR A 108 41.16 9.05 31.58
N VAL A 109 41.67 7.81 31.61
CA VAL A 109 40.83 6.61 31.77
C VAL A 109 40.05 6.68 33.07
N GLU A 110 40.71 7.03 34.18
CA GLU A 110 40.10 7.12 35.50
C GLU A 110 39.03 8.23 35.56
N GLY A 111 39.32 9.40 34.99
CA GLY A 111 38.38 10.53 34.98
C GLY A 111 37.09 10.22 34.23
N HIS A 112 37.20 9.61 33.03
CA HIS A 112 36.04 9.22 32.23
C HIS A 112 35.29 8.02 32.84
N TRP A 113 36.00 7.07 33.47
CA TRP A 113 35.40 5.94 34.17
C TRP A 113 34.54 6.38 35.35
N ASP A 114 35.08 7.25 36.22
CA ASP A 114 34.36 7.76 37.39
C ASP A 114 33.10 8.54 36.99
N LEU A 115 33.20 9.34 35.91
CA LEU A 115 32.04 10.04 35.36
C LEU A 115 31.01 9.05 34.79
N ALA A 116 31.44 8.01 34.08
CA ALA A 116 30.57 6.96 33.57
C ALA A 116 29.83 6.21 34.69
N GLU A 117 30.50 5.88 35.79
CA GLU A 117 29.86 5.24 36.95
C GLU A 117 28.84 6.16 37.62
N TRP A 118 29.14 7.47 37.70
CA TRP A 118 28.18 8.44 38.20
C TRP A 118 26.96 8.53 37.28
N CYS A 119 27.15 8.63 35.95
CA CYS A 119 26.06 8.62 34.97
C CYS A 119 25.18 7.36 35.13
N ARG A 120 25.79 6.19 35.34
CA ARG A 120 25.09 4.93 35.64
C ARG A 120 24.19 5.06 36.87
N SER A 121 24.70 5.65 37.95
CA SER A 121 23.94 5.83 39.20
C SER A 121 22.73 6.75 39.02
N GLN A 122 22.84 7.73 38.12
CA GLN A 122 21.79 8.70 37.80
C GLN A 122 20.86 8.25 36.66
N ARG A 123 21.09 7.06 36.08
CA ARG A 123 20.35 6.50 34.93
C ARG A 123 20.50 7.31 33.63
N LEU A 124 21.60 8.04 33.49
CA LEU A 124 22.02 8.73 32.27
C LEU A 124 22.78 7.75 31.36
N LEU A 125 22.06 6.88 30.65
CA LEU A 125 22.64 5.73 29.94
C LEU A 125 23.33 6.10 28.62
N ASP A 126 22.87 7.15 27.94
CA ASP A 126 23.48 7.62 26.69
C ASP A 126 24.81 8.34 26.99
N GLU A 127 24.84 9.16 28.03
CA GLU A 127 26.02 9.85 28.53
C GLU A 127 27.03 8.87 29.14
N GLN A 128 26.55 7.88 29.91
CA GLN A 128 27.41 6.79 30.38
C GLN A 128 28.10 6.10 29.19
N ARG A 129 27.36 5.81 28.11
CA ARG A 129 27.91 5.15 26.92
C ARG A 129 29.00 6.01 26.27
N GLU A 130 28.77 7.31 26.10
CA GLU A 130 29.75 8.25 25.55
C GLU A 130 31.06 8.27 26.36
N GLN A 131 30.96 8.33 27.69
CA GLN A 131 32.15 8.32 28.55
C GLN A 131 32.90 6.99 28.47
N LEU A 132 32.19 5.86 28.39
CA LEU A 132 32.81 4.54 28.23
C LEU A 132 33.44 4.34 26.84
N GLU A 133 32.86 4.94 25.79
CA GLU A 133 33.46 4.97 24.45
C GLU A 133 34.80 5.72 24.50
N ARG A 134 34.84 6.87 25.20
CA ARG A 134 36.10 7.62 25.41
C ARG A 134 37.14 6.84 26.20
N VAL A 135 36.73 6.09 27.23
CA VAL A 135 37.63 5.17 27.96
C VAL A 135 38.24 4.12 27.02
N VAL A 136 37.44 3.55 26.12
CA VAL A 136 37.92 2.55 25.15
C VAL A 136 38.83 3.16 24.07
N GLU A 137 38.65 4.44 23.73
CA GLU A 137 39.59 5.16 22.85
C GLU A 137 40.96 5.37 23.50
N LEU A 138 40.98 5.71 24.79
CA LEU A 138 42.20 5.93 25.56
C LEU A 138 42.90 4.61 25.91
N GLU A 139 42.14 3.59 26.28
CA GLU A 139 42.65 2.24 26.57
C GLU A 139 41.85 1.18 25.78
N PRO A 140 42.36 0.79 24.59
CA PRO A 140 41.67 -0.15 23.72
C PRO A 140 41.42 -1.53 24.31
N ASP A 141 42.15 -1.97 25.33
CA ASP A 141 41.98 -3.29 25.96
C ASP A 141 41.19 -3.26 27.26
N HIS A 142 40.58 -2.12 27.62
CA HIS A 142 39.79 -1.97 28.85
C HIS A 142 38.56 -2.90 28.88
N ALA A 143 38.72 -4.06 29.52
CA ALA A 143 37.74 -5.15 29.47
C ALA A 143 36.38 -4.78 30.08
N GLU A 144 36.37 -3.98 31.15
CA GLU A 144 35.15 -3.63 31.88
C GLU A 144 34.28 -2.63 31.09
N ALA A 145 34.87 -1.55 30.57
CA ALA A 145 34.20 -0.60 29.67
C ALA A 145 33.63 -1.31 28.44
N ARG A 146 34.42 -2.16 27.79
CA ARG A 146 33.97 -2.97 26.65
C ARG A 146 32.85 -3.95 27.01
N GLY A 147 32.89 -4.53 28.21
CA GLY A 147 31.81 -5.38 28.74
C GLY A 147 30.49 -4.62 28.90
N ILE A 148 30.55 -3.40 29.43
CA ILE A 148 29.37 -2.53 29.60
C ILE A 148 28.83 -2.06 28.24
N LEU A 149 29.71 -1.71 27.29
CA LEU A 149 29.38 -1.41 25.90
C LEU A 149 28.92 -2.64 25.09
N ARG A 150 28.91 -3.82 25.69
CA ARG A 150 28.56 -5.11 25.07
C ARG A 150 29.41 -5.46 23.85
N HIS A 151 30.67 -5.02 23.86
CA HIS A 151 31.69 -5.48 22.93
C HIS A 151 32.07 -6.92 23.28
N VAL A 152 32.30 -7.74 22.27
CA VAL A 152 32.64 -9.15 22.43
C VAL A 152 34.09 -9.35 22.01
N ASN A 153 34.91 -9.93 22.89
CA ASN A 153 36.26 -10.33 22.55
C ASN A 153 36.22 -11.69 21.84
N ARG A 154 36.74 -11.76 20.61
CA ARG A 154 36.89 -13.03 19.88
C ARG A 154 38.29 -13.07 19.25
N ASN A 155 39.08 -14.06 19.68
CA ASN A 155 40.45 -14.27 19.20
C ASN A 155 41.39 -13.06 19.40
N GLY A 156 41.20 -12.29 20.49
CA GLY A 156 42.06 -11.14 20.79
C GLY A 156 41.65 -9.85 20.08
N VAL A 157 40.55 -9.86 19.31
CA VAL A 157 40.00 -8.64 18.70
C VAL A 157 38.66 -8.32 19.37
N TRP A 158 38.57 -7.13 19.93
CA TRP A 158 37.32 -6.60 20.46
C TRP A 158 36.49 -6.04 19.31
N MET A 159 35.22 -6.45 19.24
CA MET A 159 34.28 -5.95 18.25
C MET A 159 32.96 -5.55 18.90
N SER A 160 32.33 -4.51 18.37
CA SER A 160 30.96 -4.20 18.76
C SER A 160 29.99 -5.27 18.25
N ARG A 161 28.83 -5.39 18.91
CA ARG A 161 27.77 -6.27 18.42
C ARG A 161 27.35 -5.91 16.99
N GLU A 162 27.37 -4.64 16.64
CA GLU A 162 27.01 -4.16 15.30
C GLU A 162 28.06 -4.53 14.26
N GLU A 163 29.34 -4.33 14.56
CA GLU A 163 30.46 -4.74 13.69
C GLU A 163 30.47 -6.24 13.48
N MET A 164 30.16 -7.02 14.52
CA MET A 164 30.01 -8.47 14.40
C MET A 164 28.88 -8.85 13.44
N MET A 165 27.73 -8.19 13.54
CA MET A 165 26.60 -8.45 12.65
C MET A 165 26.93 -8.04 11.21
N ARG A 166 27.59 -6.89 11.02
CA ARG A 166 28.06 -6.42 9.70
C ARG A 166 29.09 -7.35 9.07
N GLN A 167 30.10 -7.82 9.81
CA GLN A 167 31.08 -8.81 9.31
C GLN A 167 30.43 -10.15 8.91
N ARG A 168 29.32 -10.51 9.57
CA ARG A 168 28.53 -11.70 9.21
C ARG A 168 27.58 -11.47 8.03
N GLY A 169 27.61 -10.30 7.40
CA GLY A 169 26.77 -9.96 6.25
C GLY A 169 25.34 -9.53 6.62
N TYR A 170 25.14 -8.98 7.83
CA TYR A 170 23.86 -8.41 8.24
C TYR A 170 23.89 -6.88 8.21
N VAL A 171 22.76 -6.29 7.81
CA VAL A 171 22.50 -4.85 7.78
C VAL A 171 21.24 -4.57 8.60
N GLN A 172 21.19 -3.41 9.24
CA GLN A 172 20.03 -3.01 10.02
C GLN A 172 18.97 -2.38 9.10
N HIS A 173 17.76 -2.93 9.10
CA HIS A 173 16.60 -2.40 8.37
C HIS A 173 15.39 -2.34 9.32
N ARG A 174 14.84 -1.13 9.53
CA ARG A 174 13.68 -0.86 10.42
C ARG A 174 13.83 -1.48 11.82
N GLY A 175 15.01 -1.33 12.42
CA GLY A 175 15.31 -1.83 13.78
C GLY A 175 15.56 -3.34 13.87
N ARG A 176 15.60 -4.07 12.74
CA ARG A 176 15.93 -5.50 12.69
C ARG A 176 17.21 -5.74 11.90
N TRP A 177 17.96 -6.78 12.27
CA TRP A 177 19.10 -7.24 11.50
C TRP A 177 18.62 -8.20 10.42
N ILE A 178 18.82 -7.84 9.16
CA ILE A 178 18.51 -8.66 7.99
C ILE A 178 19.78 -8.92 7.20
N THR A 179 19.79 -9.94 6.35
CA THR A 179 20.97 -10.23 5.52
C THR A 179 21.12 -9.19 4.40
N THR A 180 22.34 -9.02 3.88
CA THR A 180 22.58 -8.16 2.71
C THR A 180 21.75 -8.58 1.49
N GLN A 181 21.58 -9.90 1.27
CA GLN A 181 20.74 -10.43 0.19
C GLN A 181 19.27 -10.07 0.37
N GLU A 182 18.75 -10.19 1.59
CA GLU A 182 17.37 -9.80 1.91
C GLU A 182 17.14 -8.30 1.73
N MET A 183 18.11 -7.46 2.13
CA MET A 183 18.06 -6.01 1.88
C MET A 183 18.07 -5.68 0.39
N GLU A 184 18.91 -6.37 -0.39
CA GLU A 184 18.99 -6.20 -1.84
C GLU A 184 17.66 -6.60 -2.52
N LEU A 185 17.04 -7.71 -2.10
CA LEU A 185 15.72 -8.12 -2.56
C LEU A 185 14.65 -7.08 -2.22
N LEU A 186 14.63 -6.57 -0.98
CA LEU A 186 13.69 -5.51 -0.58
C LEU A 186 13.88 -4.22 -1.39
N ASN A 187 15.12 -3.81 -1.59
CA ASN A 187 15.46 -2.64 -2.39
C ASN A 187 15.09 -2.83 -3.86
N LYS A 188 15.32 -4.02 -4.40
CA LYS A 188 14.93 -4.36 -5.78
C LYS A 188 13.41 -4.24 -5.93
N THR A 189 12.65 -4.85 -5.02
CA THR A 189 11.18 -4.74 -5.02
C THR A 189 10.70 -3.31 -4.80
N SER A 190 11.35 -2.51 -3.94
CA SER A 190 10.97 -1.10 -3.76
C SER A 190 11.30 -0.25 -4.99
N ALA A 191 12.45 -0.48 -5.62
CA ALA A 191 12.86 0.23 -6.83
C ALA A 191 11.94 -0.10 -8.01
N GLU A 192 11.59 -1.37 -8.21
CA GLU A 192 10.58 -1.81 -9.20
C GLU A 192 9.24 -1.09 -8.96
N ARG A 193 8.79 -1.04 -7.70
CA ARG A 193 7.55 -0.34 -7.33
C ARG A 193 7.64 1.17 -7.56
N GLU A 194 8.77 1.80 -7.25
CA GLU A 194 8.98 3.23 -7.49
C GLU A 194 8.98 3.56 -8.98
N ALA A 195 9.58 2.70 -9.81
CA ALA A 195 9.56 2.80 -11.27
C ALA A 195 8.12 2.71 -11.81
N GLU A 196 7.33 1.73 -11.35
CA GLU A 196 5.91 1.62 -11.70
C GLU A 196 5.12 2.86 -11.28
N LEU A 197 5.31 3.34 -10.04
CA LEU A 197 4.60 4.51 -9.51
C LEU A 197 4.96 5.81 -10.23
N ALA A 198 6.19 5.93 -10.76
CA ALA A 198 6.63 7.11 -11.51
C ALA A 198 5.83 7.31 -12.82
N TRP A 199 5.19 6.28 -13.35
CA TRP A 199 4.40 6.34 -14.58
C TRP A 199 2.99 6.92 -14.38
N PHE A 200 2.39 6.76 -13.19
CA PHE A 200 1.03 7.23 -12.89
C PHE A 200 0.79 8.72 -13.18
N PRO A 201 1.62 9.67 -12.69
CA PRO A 201 1.39 11.08 -12.97
C PRO A 201 1.56 11.43 -14.47
N LYS A 202 2.47 10.76 -15.17
CA LYS A 202 2.73 10.98 -16.60
C LYS A 202 1.54 10.56 -17.44
N ILE A 203 1.09 9.30 -17.29
CA ILE A 203 -0.03 8.73 -18.05
C ILE A 203 -1.32 9.48 -17.77
N ARG A 204 -1.59 9.83 -16.51
CA ARG A 204 -2.76 10.66 -16.17
C ARG A 204 -2.76 11.99 -16.92
N THR A 205 -1.60 12.65 -17.00
CA THR A 205 -1.46 13.94 -17.69
C THR A 205 -1.64 13.79 -19.20
N TRP A 206 -0.99 12.79 -19.81
CA TRP A 206 -1.09 12.57 -21.25
C TRP A 206 -2.46 12.07 -21.68
N LEU A 207 -3.16 11.28 -20.86
CA LEU A 207 -4.55 10.91 -21.10
C LEU A 207 -5.47 12.14 -21.07
N ALA A 208 -5.28 13.03 -20.09
CA ALA A 208 -6.03 14.29 -20.05
C ALA A 208 -5.76 15.18 -21.27
N TRP A 209 -4.55 15.13 -21.84
CA TRP A 209 -4.25 15.83 -23.09
C TRP A 209 -4.91 15.13 -24.29
N ALA A 210 -4.82 13.80 -24.38
CA ALA A 210 -5.40 12.97 -25.45
C ALA A 210 -6.92 13.11 -25.57
N THR A 211 -7.62 13.37 -24.46
CA THR A 211 -9.08 13.60 -24.43
C THR A 211 -9.46 15.07 -24.46
N SER A 212 -8.49 15.98 -24.55
CA SER A 212 -8.75 17.43 -24.58
C SER A 212 -9.35 17.89 -25.91
N THR A 213 -10.07 19.01 -25.89
CA THR A 213 -10.66 19.63 -27.09
C THR A 213 -9.61 20.32 -27.98
N SER A 214 -8.41 20.58 -27.46
CA SER A 214 -7.34 21.23 -28.23
C SER A 214 -6.67 20.21 -29.15
N PRO A 215 -6.69 20.40 -30.49
CA PRO A 215 -6.14 19.42 -31.43
C PRO A 215 -4.65 19.14 -31.19
N GLN A 216 -3.88 20.16 -30.81
CA GLN A 216 -2.46 20.01 -30.54
C GLN A 216 -2.21 19.18 -29.28
N ARG A 217 -2.86 19.52 -28.17
CA ARG A 217 -2.73 18.75 -26.92
C ARG A 217 -3.23 17.32 -27.09
N GLN A 218 -4.33 17.13 -27.82
CA GLN A 218 -4.81 15.79 -28.16
C GLN A 218 -3.75 14.98 -28.91
N LYS A 219 -3.16 15.56 -29.96
CA LYS A 219 -2.10 14.91 -30.73
C LYS A 219 -0.89 14.57 -29.85
N ASP A 220 -0.43 15.52 -29.03
CA ASP A 220 0.73 15.35 -28.16
C ASP A 220 0.47 14.28 -27.08
N GLY A 221 -0.71 14.29 -26.47
CA GLY A 221 -1.12 13.29 -25.47
C GLY A 221 -1.17 11.88 -26.04
N VAL A 222 -1.79 11.72 -27.23
CA VAL A 222 -1.85 10.42 -27.92
C VAL A 222 -0.44 9.96 -28.31
N GLN A 223 0.39 10.84 -28.88
CA GLN A 223 1.74 10.46 -29.29
C GLN A 223 2.60 10.04 -28.10
N ASN A 224 2.60 10.82 -27.01
CA ASN A 224 3.36 10.48 -25.80
C ASN A 224 2.94 9.14 -25.21
N LEU A 225 1.64 8.81 -25.25
CA LEU A 225 1.14 7.52 -24.81
C LEU A 225 1.61 6.38 -25.73
N LYS A 226 1.58 6.57 -27.06
CA LYS A 226 2.03 5.57 -28.03
C LYS A 226 3.53 5.28 -27.98
N ASP A 227 4.33 6.26 -27.58
CA ASP A 227 5.79 6.11 -27.48
C ASP A 227 6.22 5.31 -26.22
N ILE A 228 5.28 4.93 -25.35
CA ILE A 228 5.57 4.12 -24.17
C ILE A 228 5.93 2.70 -24.59
N GLN A 229 7.14 2.28 -24.25
CA GLN A 229 7.64 0.90 -24.42
C GLN A 229 8.07 0.27 -23.08
N ASP A 230 8.05 1.04 -22.00
CA ASP A 230 8.49 0.63 -20.68
C ASP A 230 7.44 -0.28 -20.02
N PRO A 231 7.77 -1.54 -19.70
CA PRO A 231 6.86 -2.45 -19.01
C PRO A 231 6.35 -1.96 -17.64
N ASP A 232 7.11 -1.12 -16.94
CA ASP A 232 6.69 -0.59 -15.63
C ASP A 232 5.51 0.38 -15.77
N ALA A 233 5.20 0.82 -16.99
CA ALA A 233 4.01 1.61 -17.29
C ALA A 233 2.71 0.79 -17.31
N ILE A 234 2.76 -0.54 -17.42
CA ILE A 234 1.59 -1.40 -17.66
C ILE A 234 0.52 -1.21 -16.57
N SER A 235 0.89 -1.19 -15.29
CA SER A 235 -0.07 -1.02 -14.18
C SER A 235 -0.75 0.35 -14.20
N ALA A 236 -0.02 1.40 -14.57
CA ALA A 236 -0.57 2.75 -14.69
C ALA A 236 -1.46 2.87 -15.93
N LEU A 237 -1.05 2.27 -17.05
CA LEU A 237 -1.84 2.20 -18.27
C LEU A 237 -3.17 1.46 -18.04
N ASP A 238 -3.14 0.31 -17.38
CA ASP A 238 -4.33 -0.47 -17.03
C ASP A 238 -5.27 0.34 -16.13
N ARG A 239 -4.73 0.98 -15.09
CA ARG A 239 -5.51 1.82 -14.16
C ARG A 239 -6.28 2.94 -14.85
N PHE A 240 -5.69 3.60 -15.85
CA PHE A 240 -6.27 4.79 -16.46
C PHE A 240 -6.99 4.53 -17.79
N LEU A 241 -6.55 3.57 -18.59
CA LEU A 241 -7.09 3.28 -19.91
C LEU A 241 -7.89 1.97 -19.97
N GLY A 242 -7.60 0.99 -19.11
CA GLY A 242 -8.15 -0.38 -19.19
C GLY A 242 -9.68 -0.44 -19.20
N SER A 243 -10.31 0.31 -18.29
CA SER A 243 -11.78 0.39 -18.17
C SER A 243 -12.38 1.71 -18.64
N HIS A 244 -11.68 2.43 -19.53
CA HIS A 244 -12.12 3.76 -19.96
C HIS A 244 -13.42 3.70 -20.79
N GLU A 245 -14.34 4.64 -20.58
CA GLU A 245 -15.66 4.65 -21.26
C GLU A 245 -15.55 4.75 -22.79
N SER A 246 -14.61 5.57 -23.27
CA SER A 246 -14.31 5.74 -24.70
C SER A 246 -13.65 4.49 -25.27
N ARG A 247 -14.31 3.90 -26.27
CA ARG A 247 -13.77 2.81 -27.10
C ARG A 247 -12.43 3.19 -27.73
N GLN A 248 -12.24 4.43 -28.17
CA GLN A 248 -10.99 4.88 -28.79
C GLN A 248 -9.82 4.83 -27.80
N VAL A 249 -10.05 5.15 -26.52
CA VAL A 249 -9.00 5.07 -25.49
C VAL A 249 -8.65 3.60 -25.18
N ARG A 250 -9.63 2.71 -25.15
CA ARG A 250 -9.37 1.27 -24.97
C ARG A 250 -8.63 0.65 -26.15
N LEU A 251 -8.93 1.07 -27.38
CA LEU A 251 -8.15 0.68 -28.56
C LEU A 251 -6.72 1.24 -28.50
N LEU A 252 -6.54 2.48 -28.05
CA LEU A 252 -5.23 3.08 -27.84
C LEU A 252 -4.42 2.27 -26.80
N MET A 253 -5.05 1.78 -25.72
CA MET A 253 -4.39 0.89 -24.76
C MET A 253 -3.86 -0.39 -25.42
N VAL A 254 -4.69 -1.07 -26.21
CA VAL A 254 -4.26 -2.26 -26.97
C VAL A 254 -3.09 -1.93 -27.91
N GLU A 255 -3.14 -0.78 -28.59
CA GLU A 255 -2.05 -0.31 -29.45
C GLU A 255 -0.74 -0.06 -28.66
N ILE A 256 -0.80 0.58 -27.49
CA ILE A 256 0.37 0.82 -26.63
C ILE A 256 0.96 -0.51 -26.16
N LEU A 257 0.12 -1.42 -25.67
CA LEU A 257 0.57 -2.74 -25.21
C LEU A 257 1.25 -3.55 -26.32
N SER A 258 0.89 -3.33 -27.60
CA SER A 258 1.57 -3.98 -28.72
C SER A 258 3.04 -3.58 -28.87
N GLY A 259 3.42 -2.40 -28.36
CA GLY A 259 4.81 -1.91 -28.35
C GLY A 259 5.64 -2.38 -27.15
N ILE A 260 5.03 -3.06 -26.17
CA ILE A 260 5.70 -3.50 -24.94
C ILE A 260 5.97 -5.01 -25.02
N SER A 261 7.25 -5.40 -25.00
CA SER A 261 7.68 -6.81 -25.04
C SER A 261 7.92 -7.37 -23.64
N ASP A 262 6.86 -7.57 -22.85
CA ASP A 262 6.92 -8.08 -21.47
C ASP A 262 5.73 -9.02 -21.18
N GLN A 263 5.94 -10.07 -20.37
CA GLN A 263 4.88 -11.03 -20.02
C GLN A 263 3.75 -10.40 -19.20
N ARG A 264 3.98 -9.26 -18.55
CA ARG A 264 2.98 -8.52 -17.76
C ARG A 264 1.83 -7.97 -18.62
N ILE A 265 1.98 -7.87 -19.95
CA ILE A 265 0.88 -7.43 -20.84
C ILE A 265 -0.24 -8.46 -20.93
N VAL A 266 0.02 -9.73 -20.59
CA VAL A 266 -0.90 -10.83 -20.82
C VAL A 266 -2.21 -10.65 -20.06
N VAL A 267 -2.15 -10.26 -18.80
CA VAL A 267 -3.36 -10.11 -17.97
C VAL A 267 -4.27 -9.01 -18.51
N PRO A 268 -3.81 -7.76 -18.73
CA PRO A 268 -4.64 -6.71 -19.33
C PRO A 268 -5.25 -7.09 -20.70
N LEU A 269 -4.47 -7.75 -21.58
CA LEU A 269 -4.97 -8.18 -22.89
C LEU A 269 -6.04 -9.27 -22.77
N LEU A 270 -5.86 -10.22 -21.86
CA LEU A 270 -6.89 -11.23 -21.59
C LEU A 270 -8.14 -10.61 -20.98
N GLU A 271 -8.03 -9.62 -20.09
CA GLU A 271 -9.20 -8.92 -19.56
C GLU A 271 -9.98 -8.19 -20.65
N PHE A 272 -9.29 -7.50 -21.57
CA PHE A 272 -9.94 -6.91 -22.75
C PHE A 272 -10.66 -7.97 -23.58
N PHE A 273 -10.00 -9.07 -23.90
CA PHE A 273 -10.62 -10.13 -24.70
C PHE A 273 -11.81 -10.79 -24.00
N LEU A 274 -11.71 -11.08 -22.71
CA LEU A 274 -12.75 -11.79 -21.97
C LEU A 274 -13.95 -10.90 -21.64
N TYR A 275 -13.75 -9.60 -21.38
CA TYR A 275 -14.77 -8.77 -20.74
C TYR A 275 -15.16 -7.51 -21.53
N ASP A 276 -14.40 -7.06 -22.53
CA ASP A 276 -14.78 -5.84 -23.28
C ASP A 276 -16.08 -6.05 -24.08
N GLY A 277 -16.93 -5.02 -24.06
CA GLY A 277 -18.18 -5.00 -24.81
C GLY A 277 -17.97 -4.89 -26.33
N ASP A 278 -16.89 -4.24 -26.76
CA ASP A 278 -16.63 -3.97 -28.18
C ASP A 278 -15.84 -5.12 -28.85
N PRO A 279 -16.39 -5.75 -29.91
CA PRO A 279 -15.72 -6.86 -30.60
C PRO A 279 -14.35 -6.51 -31.21
N VAL A 280 -14.14 -5.25 -31.61
CA VAL A 280 -12.87 -4.83 -32.22
C VAL A 280 -11.77 -4.73 -31.16
N VAL A 281 -12.09 -4.22 -29.97
CA VAL A 281 -11.15 -4.22 -28.83
C VAL A 281 -10.79 -5.65 -28.45
N ARG A 282 -11.79 -6.54 -28.32
CA ARG A 282 -11.56 -7.95 -28.00
C ARG A 282 -10.61 -8.60 -29.01
N ARG A 283 -10.91 -8.46 -30.31
CA ARG A 283 -10.10 -9.07 -31.37
C ARG A 283 -8.67 -8.54 -31.38
N GLY A 284 -8.51 -7.22 -31.26
CA GLY A 284 -7.19 -6.60 -31.18
C GLY A 284 -6.37 -7.12 -30.00
N ALA A 285 -6.99 -7.37 -28.84
CA ALA A 285 -6.27 -7.84 -27.66
C ALA A 285 -5.76 -9.28 -27.80
N ILE A 286 -6.58 -10.22 -28.31
CA ILE A 286 -6.17 -11.62 -28.47
C ILE A 286 -5.16 -11.81 -29.61
N ASP A 287 -5.23 -10.99 -30.66
CA ASP A 287 -4.29 -11.05 -31.79
C ASP A 287 -2.85 -10.71 -31.38
N LEU A 288 -2.66 -9.98 -30.28
CA LEU A 288 -1.34 -9.68 -29.70
C LEU A 288 -0.76 -10.86 -28.91
N LEU A 289 -1.60 -11.79 -28.43
CA LEU A 289 -1.17 -12.93 -27.64
C LEU A 289 -0.73 -14.08 -28.54
N GLY A 290 0.49 -13.96 -29.08
CA GLY A 290 1.14 -15.02 -29.85
C GLY A 290 1.76 -16.15 -28.98
N PRO A 291 2.49 -17.09 -29.61
CA PRO A 291 3.10 -18.24 -28.93
C PRO A 291 4.02 -17.88 -27.75
N ALA A 292 4.67 -16.71 -27.80
CA ALA A 292 5.58 -16.24 -26.75
C ALA A 292 4.88 -15.96 -25.40
N TYR A 293 3.56 -15.81 -25.40
CA TYR A 293 2.76 -15.50 -24.21
C TYR A 293 1.93 -16.68 -23.73
N LEU A 294 2.04 -17.83 -24.40
CA LEU A 294 1.14 -18.97 -24.19
C LEU A 294 1.22 -19.54 -22.77
N ASP A 295 2.44 -19.70 -22.23
CA ASP A 295 2.65 -20.25 -20.89
C ASP A 295 2.06 -19.36 -19.80
N THR A 296 2.07 -18.04 -20.01
CA THR A 296 1.47 -17.06 -19.08
C THR A 296 -0.04 -16.97 -19.27
N ALA A 297 -0.54 -17.06 -20.51
CA ALA A 297 -1.96 -16.92 -20.83
C ALA A 297 -2.79 -18.16 -20.45
N LEU A 298 -2.23 -19.36 -20.62
CA LEU A 298 -2.96 -20.62 -20.47
C LEU A 298 -3.60 -20.79 -19.07
N PRO A 299 -2.91 -20.57 -17.93
CA PRO A 299 -3.53 -20.71 -16.61
C PRO A 299 -4.71 -19.76 -16.39
N HIS A 300 -4.65 -18.55 -16.96
CA HIS A 300 -5.70 -17.54 -16.85
C HIS A 300 -6.94 -17.94 -17.67
N LEU A 301 -6.73 -18.38 -18.90
CA LEU A 301 -7.82 -18.84 -19.78
C LEU A 301 -8.49 -20.12 -19.27
N VAL A 302 -7.69 -21.07 -18.76
CA VAL A 302 -8.23 -22.28 -18.13
C VAL A 302 -9.11 -21.92 -16.92
N LYS A 303 -8.66 -20.99 -16.08
CA LYS A 303 -9.46 -20.51 -14.94
C LYS A 303 -10.75 -19.83 -15.39
N ALA A 304 -10.74 -19.12 -16.52
CA ALA A 304 -11.93 -18.45 -17.07
C ALA A 304 -13.00 -19.43 -17.62
N LEU A 305 -12.66 -20.71 -17.83
CA LEU A 305 -13.65 -21.76 -18.14
C LEU A 305 -14.55 -22.14 -16.95
N ASP A 306 -14.14 -21.78 -15.73
CA ASP A 306 -14.90 -22.00 -14.49
C ASP A 306 -15.79 -20.80 -14.11
N ASP A 307 -15.97 -19.82 -15.00
CA ASP A 307 -16.74 -18.59 -14.74
C ASP A 307 -18.26 -18.86 -14.67
N ASP A 308 -18.96 -18.13 -13.80
CA ASP A 308 -20.41 -18.22 -13.63
C ASP A 308 -21.20 -17.74 -14.88
N SER A 309 -20.52 -17.00 -15.77
CA SER A 309 -21.08 -16.54 -17.03
C SER A 309 -20.61 -17.41 -18.18
N ASN A 310 -21.55 -18.10 -18.84
CA ASN A 310 -21.26 -18.86 -20.05
C ASN A 310 -20.71 -17.98 -21.19
N LEU A 311 -20.98 -16.67 -21.19
CA LEU A 311 -20.34 -15.76 -22.14
C LEU A 311 -18.82 -15.75 -21.94
N THR A 312 -18.36 -15.68 -20.69
CA THR A 312 -16.93 -15.73 -20.36
C THR A 312 -16.35 -17.11 -20.69
N VAL A 313 -17.04 -18.20 -20.35
CA VAL A 313 -16.62 -19.57 -20.67
C VAL A 313 -16.42 -19.75 -22.17
N ASN A 314 -17.38 -19.32 -22.98
CA ASN A 314 -17.29 -19.44 -24.44
C ASN A 314 -16.17 -18.56 -25.03
N ARG A 315 -15.97 -17.33 -24.52
CA ARG A 315 -14.83 -16.48 -24.91
C ARG A 315 -13.50 -17.14 -24.55
N ALA A 316 -13.35 -17.64 -23.33
CA ALA A 316 -12.13 -18.32 -22.89
C ALA A 316 -11.81 -19.52 -23.80
N ALA A 317 -12.83 -20.30 -24.17
CA ALA A 317 -12.67 -21.39 -25.12
C ALA A 317 -12.25 -20.92 -26.53
N GLU A 318 -12.85 -19.85 -27.04
CA GLU A 318 -12.45 -19.24 -28.32
C GLU A 318 -10.96 -18.86 -28.30
N ALA A 319 -10.48 -18.22 -27.23
CA ALA A 319 -9.05 -17.89 -27.07
C ALA A 319 -8.18 -19.15 -27.00
N LEU A 320 -8.56 -20.17 -26.23
CA LEU A 320 -7.80 -21.42 -26.14
C LEU A 320 -7.70 -22.13 -27.50
N GLY A 321 -8.80 -22.16 -28.27
CA GLY A 321 -8.81 -22.67 -29.64
C GLY A 321 -8.01 -21.79 -30.60
N PHE A 322 -7.94 -20.48 -30.39
CA PHE A 322 -7.10 -19.57 -31.18
C PHE A 322 -5.61 -19.80 -30.92
N LEU A 323 -5.22 -19.90 -29.64
CA LEU A 323 -3.84 -20.07 -29.20
C LEU A 323 -3.27 -21.46 -29.50
N GLY A 324 -4.12 -22.48 -29.63
CA GLY A 324 -3.73 -23.77 -30.20
C GLY A 324 -3.07 -24.75 -29.23
N ASP A 325 -3.22 -24.57 -27.92
CA ASP A 325 -2.54 -25.41 -26.92
C ASP A 325 -3.40 -26.58 -26.44
N GLU A 326 -2.97 -27.79 -26.79
CA GLU A 326 -3.64 -29.03 -26.40
C GLU A 326 -3.67 -29.27 -24.87
N ARG A 327 -2.83 -28.58 -24.07
CA ARG A 327 -2.88 -28.64 -22.59
C ARG A 327 -4.25 -28.20 -22.05
N ALA A 328 -5.01 -27.41 -22.81
CA ALA A 328 -6.35 -26.95 -22.43
C ALA A 328 -7.45 -28.01 -22.63
N VAL A 329 -7.21 -29.06 -23.44
CA VAL A 329 -8.23 -30.04 -23.85
C VAL A 329 -8.99 -30.65 -22.66
N PRO A 330 -8.35 -31.15 -21.58
CA PRO A 330 -9.07 -31.72 -20.44
C PRO A 330 -10.10 -30.75 -19.85
N ARG A 331 -9.72 -29.48 -19.72
CA ARG A 331 -10.56 -28.44 -19.12
C ARG A 331 -11.68 -28.00 -20.04
N LEU A 332 -11.41 -27.94 -21.35
CA LEU A 332 -12.45 -27.72 -22.35
C LEU A 332 -13.51 -28.85 -22.34
N ILE A 333 -13.09 -30.11 -22.15
CA ILE A 333 -14.04 -31.23 -22.03
C ILE A 333 -14.92 -31.06 -20.79
N GLU A 334 -14.33 -30.68 -19.65
CA GLU A 334 -15.08 -30.43 -18.40
C GLU A 334 -16.06 -29.25 -18.50
N SER A 335 -15.74 -28.23 -19.31
CA SER A 335 -16.59 -27.05 -19.51
C SER A 335 -17.57 -27.16 -20.69
N LEU A 336 -17.67 -28.33 -21.34
CA LEU A 336 -18.49 -28.54 -22.53
C LEU A 336 -19.99 -28.32 -22.23
N ILE A 337 -20.43 -28.77 -21.05
CA ILE A 337 -21.77 -28.49 -20.53
C ILE A 337 -21.65 -27.93 -19.11
N THR A 338 -22.09 -26.69 -18.92
CA THR A 338 -22.10 -26.00 -17.63
C THR A 338 -23.52 -25.91 -17.08
N SER A 339 -23.65 -25.78 -15.76
CA SER A 339 -24.95 -25.70 -15.10
C SER A 339 -24.97 -24.63 -14.02
N HIS A 340 -25.70 -23.55 -14.27
CA HIS A 340 -25.71 -22.36 -13.42
C HIS A 340 -27.09 -22.13 -12.78
N LYS A 341 -27.09 -21.47 -11.61
CA LYS A 341 -28.31 -21.14 -10.87
C LYS A 341 -28.62 -19.66 -10.99
N TYR A 342 -29.75 -19.32 -11.58
CA TYR A 342 -30.20 -17.93 -11.76
C TYR A 342 -31.36 -17.62 -10.83
N LYS A 343 -31.31 -16.45 -10.19
CA LYS A 343 -32.44 -15.89 -9.43
C LYS A 343 -33.32 -15.10 -10.39
N VAL A 344 -34.48 -15.65 -10.73
CA VAL A 344 -35.44 -15.01 -11.63
C VAL A 344 -36.62 -14.52 -10.81
N ALA A 345 -36.98 -13.24 -10.97
CA ALA A 345 -38.18 -12.69 -10.37
C ALA A 345 -39.39 -13.09 -11.23
N VAL A 346 -40.27 -13.91 -10.67
CA VAL A 346 -41.52 -14.33 -11.31
C VAL A 346 -42.70 -13.67 -10.58
N PRO A 347 -43.78 -13.30 -11.27
CA PRO A 347 -44.98 -12.77 -10.62
C PRO A 347 -45.51 -13.74 -9.56
N GLN A 348 -45.87 -13.26 -8.36
CA GLN A 348 -46.63 -14.09 -7.41
C GLN A 348 -48.03 -14.37 -7.96
N GLY A 349 -48.47 -15.62 -7.80
CA GLY A 349 -49.50 -16.24 -8.63
C GLY A 349 -50.92 -15.67 -8.57
N ASN A 350 -51.69 -16.11 -9.57
CA ASN A 350 -53.16 -16.06 -9.69
C ASN A 350 -53.82 -14.68 -9.57
N GLN A 351 -53.46 -13.75 -10.45
CA GLN A 351 -54.34 -12.60 -10.69
C GLN A 351 -55.46 -13.02 -11.64
N MET A 352 -56.68 -13.12 -11.11
CA MET A 352 -57.91 -13.12 -11.90
C MET A 352 -57.93 -11.84 -12.74
N SER A 353 -57.76 -11.98 -14.05
CA SER A 353 -57.88 -10.86 -14.98
C SER A 353 -59.35 -10.61 -15.26
N PHE A 354 -59.86 -9.47 -14.79
CA PHE A 354 -61.20 -9.01 -15.13
C PHE A 354 -61.15 -8.30 -16.49
N GLY A 355 -61.69 -8.95 -17.52
CA GLY A 355 -61.87 -8.35 -18.84
C GLY A 355 -63.35 -8.21 -19.18
N THR A 356 -63.70 -7.23 -19.98
CA THR A 356 -65.01 -7.15 -20.66
C THR A 356 -64.90 -7.82 -22.02
N GLY A 357 -65.74 -8.83 -22.28
CA GLY A 357 -65.87 -9.43 -23.61
C GLY A 357 -66.43 -8.43 -24.62
N ALA A 358 -66.32 -8.74 -25.92
CA ALA A 358 -66.85 -7.91 -27.00
C ALA A 358 -68.39 -7.69 -26.91
N ASP A 359 -69.06 -8.47 -26.07
CA ASP A 359 -70.47 -8.44 -25.69
C ASP A 359 -70.75 -7.65 -24.39
N GLY A 360 -69.75 -6.98 -23.82
CA GLY A 360 -69.88 -6.14 -22.62
C GLY A 360 -70.05 -6.91 -21.31
N ARG A 361 -69.92 -8.25 -21.33
CA ARG A 361 -70.03 -9.09 -20.13
C ARG A 361 -68.68 -9.30 -19.44
N PRO A 362 -68.64 -9.38 -18.09
CA PRO A 362 -67.42 -9.71 -17.37
C PRO A 362 -67.00 -11.15 -17.69
N THR A 363 -65.78 -11.34 -18.19
CA THR A 363 -65.18 -12.65 -18.42
C THR A 363 -64.12 -12.91 -17.35
N MET A 364 -64.18 -14.08 -16.71
CA MET A 364 -63.20 -14.60 -15.76
C MET A 364 -62.45 -15.76 -16.41
N GLY A 365 -61.27 -15.48 -16.93
CA GLY A 365 -60.41 -16.47 -17.58
C GLY A 365 -58.95 -16.19 -17.25
N GLY A 366 -58.25 -17.22 -16.76
CA GLY A 366 -56.82 -17.16 -16.48
C GLY A 366 -56.02 -17.06 -17.78
N SER A 367 -55.81 -15.85 -18.26
CA SER A 367 -54.91 -15.58 -19.38
C SER A 367 -53.47 -15.66 -18.88
N SER A 368 -52.74 -16.71 -19.26
CA SER A 368 -51.28 -16.70 -19.23
C SER A 368 -50.82 -15.44 -19.96
N LEU A 369 -50.19 -14.51 -19.23
CA LEU A 369 -49.75 -13.19 -19.71
C LEU A 369 -48.53 -13.25 -20.65
N ILE A 370 -48.25 -14.42 -21.24
CA ILE A 370 -47.16 -14.64 -22.17
C ILE A 370 -47.77 -15.15 -23.48
N PRO A 371 -47.59 -14.45 -24.62
CA PRO A 371 -48.01 -14.96 -25.93
C PRO A 371 -47.51 -16.39 -26.15
N PRO A 372 -48.30 -17.31 -26.74
CA PRO A 372 -47.96 -18.75 -26.81
C PRO A 372 -46.58 -19.04 -27.43
N GLY A 373 -46.13 -18.21 -28.37
CA GLY A 373 -44.80 -18.32 -28.97
C GLY A 373 -43.65 -18.01 -27.99
N ILE A 374 -43.85 -17.09 -27.04
CA ILE A 374 -42.86 -16.73 -26.02
C ILE A 374 -42.85 -17.75 -24.88
N GLU A 375 -43.99 -18.34 -24.55
CA GLU A 375 -44.07 -19.44 -23.57
C GLU A 375 -43.33 -20.68 -24.08
N MET A 376 -43.45 -20.98 -25.38
CA MET A 376 -42.67 -22.02 -26.05
C MET A 376 -41.16 -21.72 -26.02
N MET A 377 -40.74 -20.49 -26.30
CA MET A 377 -39.33 -20.09 -26.24
C MET A 377 -38.77 -20.10 -24.81
N ALA A 378 -39.57 -19.71 -23.81
CA ALA A 378 -39.19 -19.77 -22.40
C ALA A 378 -39.07 -21.23 -21.90
N ARG A 379 -39.98 -22.13 -22.32
CA ARG A 379 -39.88 -23.57 -22.02
C ARG A 379 -38.74 -24.25 -22.78
N ALA A 380 -38.41 -23.77 -23.98
CA ALA A 380 -37.30 -24.27 -24.79
C ALA A 380 -35.94 -23.64 -24.44
N GLY A 381 -35.88 -22.69 -23.49
CA GLY A 381 -34.64 -22.03 -23.07
C GLY A 381 -34.03 -21.07 -24.11
N GLN A 382 -34.82 -20.58 -25.06
CA GLN A 382 -34.40 -19.75 -26.20
C GLN A 382 -34.78 -18.26 -26.08
N LEU A 383 -34.86 -17.71 -24.86
CA LEU A 383 -35.06 -16.26 -24.73
C LEU A 383 -33.78 -15.53 -25.20
N PRO A 384 -33.86 -14.58 -26.15
CA PRO A 384 -32.69 -13.81 -26.57
C PRO A 384 -32.13 -12.98 -25.41
N TYR A 385 -30.80 -12.89 -25.34
CA TYR A 385 -30.10 -12.12 -24.31
C TYR A 385 -30.64 -10.69 -24.23
N GLY A 386 -31.14 -10.30 -23.05
CA GLY A 386 -31.56 -8.92 -22.76
C GLY A 386 -33.04 -8.57 -23.00
N ALA A 387 -33.91 -9.51 -23.36
CA ALA A 387 -35.35 -9.22 -23.50
C ALA A 387 -36.05 -9.07 -22.13
N ILE A 388 -36.11 -7.84 -21.62
CA ILE A 388 -37.06 -7.46 -20.57
C ILE A 388 -38.41 -7.26 -21.25
N VAL A 389 -39.27 -8.29 -21.27
CA VAL A 389 -40.69 -8.08 -21.57
C VAL A 389 -41.28 -7.34 -20.39
N ASN A 390 -41.31 -6.01 -20.45
CA ASN A 390 -42.10 -5.20 -19.54
C ASN A 390 -43.55 -5.27 -20.02
N PRO A 391 -44.45 -6.04 -19.37
CA PRO A 391 -45.86 -5.92 -19.67
C PRO A 391 -46.28 -4.48 -19.37
N PRO A 392 -47.03 -3.81 -20.26
CA PRO A 392 -47.54 -2.49 -19.96
C PRO A 392 -48.54 -2.65 -18.81
N ASN A 393 -48.09 -2.24 -17.62
CA ASN A 393 -48.87 -2.05 -16.39
C ASN A 393 -49.15 -3.32 -15.55
N VAL A 394 -48.26 -3.65 -14.60
CA VAL A 394 -48.62 -4.52 -13.46
C VAL A 394 -47.90 -4.06 -12.17
N PRO A 395 -48.60 -3.48 -11.19
CA PRO A 395 -48.11 -3.40 -9.82
C PRO A 395 -48.49 -4.70 -9.08
N GLY A 396 -47.66 -5.74 -9.23
CA GLY A 396 -47.83 -7.03 -8.56
C GLY A 396 -46.57 -7.44 -7.80
N ALA A 397 -46.72 -8.07 -6.62
CA ALA A 397 -45.60 -8.58 -5.84
C ALA A 397 -44.83 -9.66 -6.62
N MET A 398 -43.54 -9.45 -6.86
CA MET A 398 -42.66 -10.42 -7.50
C MET A 398 -42.09 -11.39 -6.45
N LYS A 399 -41.93 -12.67 -6.79
CA LYS A 399 -41.20 -13.66 -6.00
C LYS A 399 -39.95 -14.09 -6.74
N THR A 400 -38.82 -14.10 -6.04
CA THR A 400 -37.57 -14.65 -6.60
C THR A 400 -37.58 -16.17 -6.52
N VAL A 401 -37.40 -16.83 -7.66
CA VAL A 401 -37.24 -18.28 -7.78
C VAL A 401 -35.84 -18.57 -8.33
N THR A 402 -35.20 -19.62 -7.81
CA THR A 402 -33.91 -20.08 -8.33
C THR A 402 -34.16 -21.12 -9.42
N VAL A 403 -33.72 -20.84 -10.64
CA VAL A 403 -33.81 -21.73 -11.80
C VAL A 403 -32.42 -22.27 -12.10
N ARG A 404 -32.31 -23.59 -12.28
CA ARG A 404 -31.08 -24.23 -12.78
C ARG A 404 -31.16 -24.27 -14.30
N VAL A 405 -30.16 -23.70 -14.96
CA VAL A 405 -30.06 -23.70 -16.42
C VAL A 405 -28.79 -24.43 -16.80
N THR A 406 -28.95 -25.45 -17.62
CA THR A 406 -27.83 -26.17 -18.22
C THR A 406 -27.59 -25.62 -19.61
N VAL A 407 -26.34 -25.27 -19.90
CA VAL A 407 -25.95 -24.64 -21.17
C VAL A 407 -24.89 -25.50 -21.85
N LYS A 408 -25.11 -25.70 -23.14
CA LYS A 408 -24.15 -26.35 -24.05
C LYS A 408 -23.29 -25.24 -24.64
N ASN A 409 -21.99 -25.28 -24.37
CA ASN A 409 -21.07 -24.21 -24.78
C ASN A 409 -20.56 -24.48 -26.21
N THR A 410 -21.07 -23.71 -27.17
CA THR A 410 -20.78 -23.90 -28.60
C THR A 410 -19.33 -23.62 -28.94
N ASP A 411 -18.74 -22.61 -28.32
CA ASP A 411 -17.36 -22.21 -28.59
C ASP A 411 -16.37 -23.16 -27.91
N VAL A 412 -16.77 -23.80 -26.80
CA VAL A 412 -16.03 -24.91 -26.20
C VAL A 412 -15.96 -26.11 -27.14
N LEU A 413 -17.10 -26.50 -27.74
CA LEU A 413 -17.11 -27.56 -28.75
C LEU A 413 -16.24 -27.19 -29.97
N GLY A 414 -16.36 -25.95 -30.46
CA GLY A 414 -15.55 -25.45 -31.57
C GLY A 414 -14.05 -25.47 -31.27
N ALA A 415 -13.66 -25.09 -30.05
CA ALA A 415 -12.26 -25.15 -29.59
C ALA A 415 -11.75 -26.59 -29.53
N LEU A 416 -12.54 -27.53 -28.99
CA LEU A 416 -12.19 -28.96 -28.97
C LEU A 416 -11.99 -29.50 -30.39
N GLN A 417 -12.93 -29.24 -31.29
CA GLN A 417 -12.83 -29.66 -32.69
C GLN A 417 -11.58 -29.09 -33.36
N LYS A 418 -11.29 -27.81 -33.14
CA LYS A 418 -10.13 -27.14 -33.73
C LYS A 418 -8.79 -27.68 -33.19
N LEU A 419 -8.70 -27.93 -31.88
CA LEU A 419 -7.47 -28.43 -31.24
C LEU A 419 -7.21 -29.90 -31.53
N THR A 420 -8.27 -30.71 -31.66
CA THR A 420 -8.14 -32.18 -31.71
C THR A 420 -8.39 -32.78 -33.09
N GLY A 421 -9.08 -32.07 -33.98
CA GLY A 421 -9.58 -32.59 -35.24
C GLY A 421 -10.67 -33.66 -35.11
N GLN A 422 -11.22 -33.85 -33.91
CA GLN A 422 -12.28 -34.83 -33.63
C GLN A 422 -13.63 -34.14 -33.40
N ASP A 423 -14.72 -34.87 -33.54
CA ASP A 423 -16.06 -34.41 -33.20
C ASP A 423 -16.88 -35.51 -32.52
N PHE A 424 -17.07 -35.37 -31.21
CA PHE A 424 -17.97 -36.22 -30.41
C PHE A 424 -19.22 -35.44 -29.96
N GLY A 425 -19.47 -34.26 -30.55
CA GLY A 425 -20.52 -33.35 -30.11
C GLY A 425 -20.40 -32.99 -28.63
N TYR A 426 -21.53 -32.98 -27.92
CA TYR A 426 -21.60 -32.65 -26.49
C TYR A 426 -21.51 -33.88 -25.57
N ASP A 427 -20.94 -35.00 -26.04
CA ASP A 427 -20.72 -36.18 -25.20
C ASP A 427 -19.37 -36.11 -24.49
N GLU A 428 -19.38 -35.56 -23.27
CA GLU A 428 -18.20 -35.43 -22.41
C GLU A 428 -17.49 -36.77 -22.15
N ARG A 429 -18.24 -37.88 -22.07
CA ARG A 429 -17.66 -39.19 -21.80
C ARG A 429 -16.88 -39.71 -23.01
N ALA A 430 -17.44 -39.54 -24.21
CA ALA A 430 -16.75 -39.90 -25.45
C ALA A 430 -15.45 -39.10 -25.62
N TRP A 431 -15.48 -37.80 -25.33
CA TRP A 431 -14.29 -36.94 -25.32
C TRP A 431 -13.22 -37.41 -24.32
N LEU A 432 -13.60 -37.71 -23.07
CA LEU A 432 -12.67 -38.19 -22.04
C LEU A 432 -12.06 -39.56 -22.39
N GLN A 433 -12.86 -40.49 -22.90
CA GLN A 433 -12.39 -41.81 -23.33
C GLN A 433 -11.38 -41.69 -24.47
N TRP A 434 -11.66 -40.84 -25.46
CA TRP A 434 -10.72 -40.60 -26.54
C TRP A 434 -9.42 -39.95 -26.04
N TRP A 435 -9.51 -38.94 -25.17
CA TRP A 435 -8.33 -38.23 -24.66
C TRP A 435 -7.41 -39.12 -23.81
N THR A 436 -7.99 -39.98 -22.98
CA THR A 436 -7.22 -40.95 -22.17
C THR A 436 -6.48 -41.96 -23.05
N VAL A 437 -7.07 -42.41 -24.16
CA VAL A 437 -6.42 -43.29 -25.15
C VAL A 437 -5.31 -42.56 -25.93
N LYS A 438 -5.46 -41.26 -26.22
CA LYS A 438 -4.41 -40.47 -26.92
C LYS A 438 -3.17 -40.24 -26.05
N LYS A 439 -3.34 -40.11 -24.73
CA LYS A 439 -2.28 -39.75 -23.77
C LYS A 439 -1.60 -40.95 -23.09
N GLY A 440 -2.27 -42.10 -23.04
CA GLY A 440 -1.68 -43.38 -22.61
C GLY A 440 -0.81 -43.97 -23.72
#